data_AF-A0A6A2YAL5-F1
#
_entry.id   AF-A0A6A2YAL5-F1
#
_cell.length_a   1.000
_cell.length_b   1.000
_cell.length_c   1.000
_cell.angle_alpha   90.00
_cell.angle_beta   90.00
_cell.angle_gamma   90.00
#
_symmetry.space_group_name_H-M   'P 1'
#
loop_
_entity.id
_entity.type
_entity.pdbx_description
1 polymer ?
#
loop_
_entity_poly.entity_id
_entity_poly.type
_entity_poly.pdbx_seq_one_letter_code
_entity_poly.pdbx_strand_id
1 'polypeptide(L)'
;MGRKRVVSSYALFLVALLQCRFLAVAILDPLDFLALQLIRKSLNDLPGSNFLASWDFTSDPCNFTGVYCESDKVVALNLGDQRAGFPGLTGRIDPAIGKLSALTEFSIVPGGVFGRLPRLFSQLKNLRILAITRNFISGNIPASLGRLRSLKTLDLSYNRLTGRIPRSIGTLPELTNLIFCHNNLSGSVPPFLSQALTRLDLKRNALTGSLPDSFPPSLQLFSLSWNKLTGPVDGVLSQLDQLNFVDLSFNRFTGSIPVPLFSFPIINLHLQRNSFDGLVQLSDQVPVSLVDRLLSASLQTLYLQHNYLTGIEINPTAEIPRSISLCIQYNCMVPPVQTPCPLKGETEKTRPTALCNEWKG
;
A
#
# COMPACT_ATOMS: atom_id res chain seq x y z
N MET A 1 -94.38 16.59 -0.24
CA MET A 1 -93.27 17.55 -0.06
C MET A 1 -92.18 16.83 0.74
N GLY A 2 -90.92 16.64 0.34
CA GLY A 2 -90.12 17.12 -0.78
C GLY A 2 -88.87 16.21 -0.94
N ARG A 3 -88.33 16.16 -2.16
CA ARG A 3 -87.12 15.41 -2.57
C ARG A 3 -85.85 15.88 -1.84
N LYS A 4 -84.88 14.97 -1.64
CA LYS A 4 -83.55 14.99 -2.30
C LYS A 4 -82.68 13.76 -1.94
N ARG A 5 -82.07 13.17 -2.97
CA ARG A 5 -80.90 12.26 -2.95
C ARG A 5 -79.62 13.07 -2.82
N VAL A 6 -78.59 12.53 -2.13
CA VAL A 6 -77.13 12.60 -2.44
C VAL A 6 -76.49 11.41 -1.67
N VAL A 7 -76.10 10.27 -2.27
CA VAL A 7 -74.86 9.87 -2.97
C VAL A 7 -73.55 9.96 -2.15
N SER A 8 -72.98 8.76 -1.90
CA SER A 8 -71.56 8.35 -1.84
C SER A 8 -70.61 8.95 -0.79
N SER A 9 -69.88 8.10 -0.06
CA SER A 9 -68.40 8.11 -0.05
C SER A 9 -67.80 7.07 0.92
N TYR A 10 -67.21 6.01 0.33
CA TYR A 10 -66.00 5.28 0.75
C TYR A 10 -65.88 4.59 2.14
N ALA A 11 -65.97 3.26 2.06
CA ALA A 11 -65.09 2.25 2.66
C ALA A 11 -63.98 2.72 3.61
N LEU A 12 -63.97 2.20 4.85
CA LEU A 12 -62.76 1.93 5.66
C LEU A 12 -63.16 1.29 7.01
N PHE A 13 -63.56 0.02 7.00
CA PHE A 13 -63.41 -0.84 8.19
C PHE A 13 -62.24 -1.80 7.92
N LEU A 14 -61.06 -1.19 7.85
CA LEU A 14 -59.78 -1.88 7.88
C LEU A 14 -59.61 -2.44 9.30
N VAL A 15 -59.73 -3.76 9.39
CA VAL A 15 -58.93 -4.67 10.21
C VAL A 15 -57.99 -3.91 11.17
N ALA A 16 -58.44 -3.73 12.41
CA ALA A 16 -57.55 -3.44 13.53
C ALA A 16 -56.74 -4.70 13.87
N LEU A 17 -55.90 -5.14 12.92
CA LEU A 17 -54.67 -5.84 13.29
C LEU A 17 -53.84 -4.77 13.96
N LEU A 18 -53.84 -4.80 15.29
CA LEU A 18 -52.82 -4.18 16.12
C LEU A 18 -51.46 -4.44 15.43
N GLN A 19 -50.97 -3.44 14.72
CA GLN A 19 -49.56 -3.32 14.39
C GLN A 19 -48.88 -3.13 15.73
N CYS A 20 -48.63 -4.24 16.42
CA CYS A 20 -47.51 -4.34 17.31
C CYS A 20 -46.30 -4.18 16.40
N ARG A 21 -45.95 -2.92 16.09
CA ARG A 21 -44.61 -2.57 15.64
C ARG A 21 -43.73 -2.88 16.84
N PHE A 22 -43.39 -4.14 17.00
CA PHE A 22 -42.09 -4.47 17.56
C PHE A 22 -41.12 -3.66 16.71
N LEU A 23 -40.60 -2.57 17.26
CA LEU A 23 -39.24 -2.18 16.97
C LEU A 23 -38.42 -3.40 17.38
N ALA A 24 -38.32 -4.37 16.47
CA ALA A 24 -37.34 -5.41 16.59
C ALA A 24 -36.02 -4.66 16.51
N VAL A 25 -35.42 -4.41 17.68
CA VAL A 25 -33.98 -4.18 17.75
C VAL A 25 -33.41 -5.34 16.94
N ALA A 26 -32.83 -5.06 15.78
CA ALA A 26 -32.29 -6.09 14.93
C ALA A 26 -31.18 -6.76 15.75
N ILE A 27 -31.49 -7.92 16.32
CA ILE A 27 -30.54 -8.67 17.13
C ILE A 27 -29.44 -9.08 16.16
N LEU A 28 -28.19 -8.70 16.48
CA LEU A 28 -27.02 -9.08 15.69
C LEU A 28 -27.04 -10.60 15.43
N ASP A 29 -26.68 -10.98 14.21
CA ASP A 29 -26.62 -12.37 13.80
C ASP A 29 -25.81 -13.21 14.82
N PRO A 30 -26.33 -14.39 15.24
CA PRO A 30 -25.70 -15.17 16.29
C PRO A 30 -24.25 -15.60 16.01
N LEU A 31 -23.86 -15.77 14.74
CA LEU A 31 -22.48 -16.10 14.39
C LEU A 31 -21.56 -14.90 14.53
N ASP A 32 -22.05 -13.72 14.16
CA ASP A 32 -21.32 -12.46 14.33
C ASP A 32 -21.16 -12.13 15.82
N PHE A 33 -22.23 -12.30 16.62
CA PHE A 33 -22.19 -12.14 18.07
C PHE A 33 -21.13 -13.06 18.71
N LEU A 34 -21.14 -14.36 18.40
CA LEU A 34 -20.16 -15.31 18.94
C LEU A 34 -18.73 -15.01 18.46
N ALA A 35 -18.58 -14.58 17.20
CA ALA A 35 -17.28 -14.20 16.67
C ALA A 35 -16.69 -13.00 17.42
N LEU A 36 -17.50 -11.98 17.69
CA LEU A 36 -17.08 -10.81 18.48
C LEU A 36 -16.67 -11.20 19.91
N GLN A 37 -17.36 -12.15 20.56
CA GLN A 37 -16.97 -12.65 21.89
C GLN A 37 -15.58 -13.30 21.88
N LEU A 38 -15.28 -14.11 20.86
CA LEU A 38 -13.98 -14.76 20.71
C LEU A 38 -12.88 -13.74 20.40
N ILE A 39 -13.16 -12.78 19.51
CA ILE A 39 -12.24 -11.68 19.20
C ILE A 39 -11.94 -10.86 20.46
N ARG A 40 -12.96 -10.49 21.24
CA ARG A 40 -12.78 -9.76 22.51
C ARG A 40 -11.88 -10.50 23.47
N LYS A 41 -12.07 -11.81 23.61
CA LYS A 41 -11.29 -12.66 24.52
C LYS A 41 -9.82 -12.79 24.10
N SER A 42 -9.53 -12.62 22.81
CA SER A 42 -8.18 -12.74 22.24
C SER A 42 -7.33 -11.46 22.33
N LEU A 43 -7.96 -10.33 22.69
CA LEU A 43 -7.36 -9.01 22.70
C LEU A 43 -7.47 -8.34 24.07
N ASN A 44 -6.47 -7.53 24.38
CA ASN A 44 -6.42 -6.73 25.61
C ASN A 44 -5.99 -5.30 25.28
N ASP A 45 -6.48 -4.35 26.06
CA ASP A 45 -5.98 -2.98 26.05
C ASP A 45 -4.52 -2.95 26.53
N LEU A 46 -3.67 -2.20 25.83
CA LEU A 46 -2.37 -1.83 26.38
C LEU A 46 -2.53 -0.79 27.50
N PRO A 47 -1.57 -0.66 28.45
CA PRO A 47 -1.67 0.31 29.53
C PRO A 47 -1.95 1.73 29.01
N GLY A 48 -3.02 2.35 29.51
CA GLY A 48 -3.51 3.67 29.07
C GLY A 48 -4.58 3.62 27.97
N SER A 49 -4.92 2.44 27.43
CA SER A 49 -6.07 2.23 26.55
C SER A 49 -7.31 1.80 27.34
N ASN A 50 -8.47 2.22 26.88
CA ASN A 50 -9.79 1.76 27.34
C ASN A 50 -10.70 1.41 26.15
N PHE A 51 -10.11 1.08 25.00
CA PHE A 51 -10.84 0.83 23.75
C PHE A 51 -11.86 -0.31 23.89
N LEU A 52 -11.50 -1.39 24.58
CA LEU A 52 -12.37 -2.56 24.74
C LEU A 52 -13.34 -2.44 25.93
N ALA A 53 -13.46 -1.26 26.55
CA ALA A 53 -14.35 -1.03 27.69
C ALA A 53 -15.84 -1.13 27.30
N SER A 54 -16.20 -0.71 26.09
CA SER A 54 -17.57 -0.82 25.57
C SER A 54 -17.97 -2.24 25.18
N TRP A 55 -17.01 -3.14 25.01
CA TRP A 55 -17.22 -4.53 24.60
C TRP A 55 -17.58 -5.41 25.80
N ASP A 56 -18.71 -5.11 26.43
CA ASP A 56 -19.17 -5.76 27.67
C ASP A 56 -20.21 -6.87 27.45
N PHE A 57 -20.75 -6.98 26.23
CA PHE A 57 -21.80 -7.94 25.84
C PHE A 57 -23.06 -7.85 26.72
N THR A 58 -23.30 -6.71 27.35
CA THR A 58 -24.57 -6.41 28.05
C THR A 58 -25.53 -5.61 27.17
N SER A 59 -25.03 -5.02 26.09
CA SER A 59 -25.76 -4.23 25.11
C SER A 59 -25.53 -4.75 23.68
N ASP A 60 -26.24 -4.16 22.72
CA ASP A 60 -26.09 -4.46 21.30
C ASP A 60 -24.62 -4.25 20.84
N PRO A 61 -23.91 -5.28 20.34
CA PRO A 61 -22.53 -5.14 19.91
C PRO A 61 -22.33 -4.16 18.76
N CYS A 62 -23.37 -3.78 18.02
CA CYS A 62 -23.29 -2.73 17.01
C CYS A 62 -23.02 -1.35 17.59
N ASN A 63 -23.16 -1.16 18.91
CA ASN A 63 -22.77 0.05 19.63
C ASN A 63 -21.33 -0.01 20.18
N PHE A 64 -20.63 -1.13 20.03
CA PHE A 64 -19.26 -1.26 20.52
C PHE A 64 -18.30 -0.39 19.70
N THR A 65 -17.30 0.14 20.38
CA THR A 65 -16.28 0.96 19.74
C THR A 65 -15.57 0.14 18.67
N GLY A 66 -15.59 0.66 17.43
CA GLY A 66 -14.96 0.02 16.28
C GLY A 66 -15.76 -1.08 15.60
N VAL A 67 -16.97 -1.39 16.05
CA VAL A 67 -17.89 -2.32 15.37
C VAL A 67 -18.91 -1.52 14.56
N TYR A 68 -19.06 -1.86 13.28
CA TYR A 68 -20.04 -1.22 12.40
C TYR A 68 -20.93 -2.29 11.78
N CYS A 69 -22.24 -2.12 11.91
CA CYS A 69 -23.23 -3.05 11.42
C CYS A 69 -24.07 -2.46 10.30
N GLU A 70 -24.53 -3.32 9.40
CA GLU A 70 -25.61 -3.04 8.46
C GLU A 70 -26.68 -4.11 8.68
N SER A 71 -27.89 -3.70 9.05
CA SER A 71 -28.95 -4.60 9.52
C SER A 71 -28.46 -5.44 10.72
N ASP A 72 -28.43 -6.77 10.60
CA ASP A 72 -28.03 -7.73 11.62
C ASP A 72 -26.61 -8.27 11.44
N LYS A 73 -25.78 -7.64 10.59
CA LYS A 73 -24.45 -8.14 10.24
C LYS A 73 -23.35 -7.11 10.48
N VAL A 74 -22.18 -7.56 10.92
CA VAL A 74 -20.98 -6.74 11.04
C VAL A 74 -20.34 -6.55 9.66
N VAL A 75 -20.31 -5.30 9.19
CA VAL A 75 -19.78 -4.92 7.87
C VAL A 75 -18.41 -4.28 7.94
N ALA A 76 -18.03 -3.69 9.08
CA ALA A 76 -16.67 -3.22 9.31
C ALA A 76 -16.25 -3.43 10.77
N LEU A 77 -14.97 -3.74 10.96
CA LEU A 77 -14.37 -3.94 12.27
C LEU A 77 -13.00 -3.24 12.33
N ASN A 78 -12.94 -2.14 13.06
CA ASN A 78 -11.78 -1.27 13.19
C ASN A 78 -11.27 -1.28 14.63
N LEU A 79 -10.20 -2.03 14.87
CA LEU A 79 -9.71 -2.35 16.20
C LEU A 79 -8.62 -1.37 16.67
N GLY A 80 -8.90 -0.73 17.81
CA GLY A 80 -8.05 0.25 18.49
C GLY A 80 -8.34 1.70 18.08
N ASP A 81 -7.81 2.64 18.86
CA ASP A 81 -8.02 4.07 18.69
C ASP A 81 -7.05 4.67 17.65
N GLN A 82 -7.58 5.45 16.71
CA GLN A 82 -6.80 6.08 15.64
C GLN A 82 -6.09 7.38 16.09
N ARG A 83 -6.39 7.90 17.29
CA ARG A 83 -5.75 9.10 17.82
C ARG A 83 -4.24 8.90 17.98
N ALA A 84 -3.49 9.90 17.55
CA ALA A 84 -2.04 9.88 17.63
C ALA A 84 -1.56 9.70 19.08
N GLY A 85 -0.63 8.77 19.30
CA GLY A 85 -0.06 8.48 20.61
C GLY A 85 -0.87 7.53 21.50
N PHE A 86 -2.02 7.02 21.03
CA PHE A 86 -2.77 6.02 21.78
C PHE A 86 -2.05 4.65 21.77
N PRO A 87 -1.98 3.93 22.90
CA PRO A 87 -1.12 2.75 23.03
C PRO A 87 -1.63 1.54 22.23
N GLY A 88 -2.90 1.53 21.81
CA GLY A 88 -3.48 0.47 20.97
C GLY A 88 -3.82 -0.81 21.74
N LEU A 89 -3.94 -1.92 21.02
CA LEU A 89 -4.32 -3.23 21.56
C LEU A 89 -3.13 -4.20 21.54
N THR A 90 -3.18 -5.23 22.38
CA THR A 90 -2.27 -6.39 22.37
C THR A 90 -3.06 -7.69 22.34
N GLY A 91 -2.41 -8.80 22.02
CA GLY A 91 -3.03 -10.12 21.89
C GLY A 91 -2.87 -10.68 20.49
N ARG A 92 -3.77 -11.59 20.09
CA ARG A 92 -3.72 -12.28 18.80
C ARG A 92 -5.01 -12.10 18.03
N ILE A 93 -4.93 -12.07 16.71
CA ILE A 93 -6.12 -12.08 15.86
C ILE A 93 -6.77 -13.47 15.94
N ASP A 94 -7.95 -13.55 16.55
CA ASP A 94 -8.69 -14.81 16.63
C ASP A 94 -9.18 -15.26 15.24
N PRO A 95 -9.04 -16.56 14.87
CA PRO A 95 -9.55 -17.09 13.62
C PRO A 95 -11.07 -16.94 13.42
N ALA A 96 -11.84 -16.73 14.49
CA ALA A 96 -13.27 -16.43 14.45
C ALA A 96 -13.60 -15.20 13.59
N ILE A 97 -12.63 -14.32 13.31
CA ILE A 97 -12.81 -13.22 12.35
C ILE A 97 -13.35 -13.70 11.00
N GLY A 98 -12.99 -14.91 10.55
CA GLY A 98 -13.50 -15.50 9.31
C GLY A 98 -14.98 -15.90 9.34
N LYS A 99 -15.69 -15.71 10.46
CA LYS A 99 -17.13 -15.94 10.60
C LYS A 99 -17.98 -14.71 10.30
N LEU A 100 -17.39 -13.51 10.33
CA LEU A 100 -18.07 -12.24 10.00
C LEU A 100 -18.30 -12.15 8.48
N SER A 101 -19.26 -12.91 7.95
CA SER A 101 -19.39 -13.15 6.50
C SER A 101 -19.68 -11.89 5.68
N ALA A 102 -20.26 -10.86 6.30
CA ALA A 102 -20.56 -9.59 5.66
C ALA A 102 -19.40 -8.58 5.70
N LEU A 103 -18.28 -8.92 6.37
CA LEU A 103 -17.20 -7.98 6.61
C LEU A 103 -16.58 -7.48 5.29
N THR A 104 -16.61 -6.16 5.12
CA THR A 104 -16.04 -5.43 3.98
C THR A 104 -14.74 -4.73 4.35
N GLU A 105 -14.58 -4.37 5.63
CA GLU A 105 -13.39 -3.70 6.14
C GLU A 105 -12.95 -4.33 7.46
N PHE A 106 -11.67 -4.69 7.53
CA PHE A 106 -11.00 -5.06 8.77
C PHE A 106 -9.73 -4.25 8.91
N SER A 107 -9.64 -3.46 9.98
CA SER A 107 -8.43 -2.73 10.30
C SER A 107 -8.00 -2.91 11.76
N ILE A 108 -6.69 -2.86 12.00
CA ILE A 108 -6.10 -2.80 13.33
C ILE A 108 -5.11 -1.63 13.34
N VAL A 109 -5.31 -0.70 14.27
CA VAL A 109 -4.41 0.46 14.44
C VAL A 109 -3.05 0.01 15.00
N PRO A 110 -2.01 0.87 14.94
CA PRO A 110 -0.72 0.58 15.54
C PRO A 110 -0.83 0.16 17.02
N GLY A 111 -0.10 -0.89 17.39
CA GLY A 111 -0.20 -1.45 18.73
C GLY A 111 0.73 -2.64 18.95
N GLY A 112 0.32 -3.51 19.86
CA GLY A 112 1.06 -4.70 20.29
C GLY A 112 0.50 -6.03 19.78
N VAL A 113 -0.39 -6.04 18.78
CA VAL A 113 -0.99 -7.30 18.30
C VAL A 113 0.08 -8.17 17.65
N PHE A 114 0.14 -9.45 18.03
CA PHE A 114 1.16 -10.40 17.61
C PHE A 114 0.56 -11.73 17.14
N GLY A 115 1.43 -12.67 16.75
CA GLY A 115 1.02 -13.97 16.23
C GLY A 115 1.04 -14.01 14.71
N ARG A 116 0.23 -14.89 14.10
CA ARG A 116 0.18 -15.11 12.64
C ARG A 116 -1.15 -14.63 12.09
N LEU A 117 -1.18 -14.27 10.80
CA LEU A 117 -2.43 -14.02 10.09
C LEU A 117 -3.28 -15.30 10.01
N PRO A 118 -4.55 -15.27 10.48
CA PRO A 118 -5.45 -16.41 10.34
C PRO A 118 -5.69 -16.79 8.87
N ARG A 119 -5.58 -18.08 8.54
CA ARG A 119 -5.95 -18.60 7.20
C ARG A 119 -7.43 -18.39 6.89
N LEU A 120 -8.26 -18.28 7.93
CA LEU A 120 -9.70 -18.08 7.83
C LEU A 120 -10.12 -16.71 7.32
N PHE A 121 -9.19 -15.73 7.20
CA PHE A 121 -9.48 -14.51 6.43
C PHE A 121 -10.00 -14.82 5.03
N SER A 122 -9.57 -15.94 4.43
CA SER A 122 -10.05 -16.39 3.11
C SER A 122 -11.55 -16.68 2.99
N GLN A 123 -12.29 -16.70 4.10
CA GLN A 123 -13.75 -16.85 4.12
C GLN A 123 -14.49 -15.52 3.93
N LEU A 124 -13.83 -14.38 4.13
CA LEU A 124 -14.43 -13.05 4.05
C LEU A 124 -14.57 -12.58 2.61
N LYS A 125 -15.50 -13.17 1.86
CA LYS A 125 -15.62 -12.96 0.39
C LYS A 125 -15.88 -11.52 -0.01
N ASN A 126 -16.49 -10.74 0.87
CA ASN A 126 -16.82 -9.33 0.65
C ASN A 126 -15.72 -8.36 1.11
N LEU A 127 -14.60 -8.86 1.65
CA LEU A 127 -13.55 -8.02 2.20
C LEU A 127 -12.89 -7.19 1.09
N ARG A 128 -12.96 -5.87 1.25
CA ARG A 128 -12.39 -4.85 0.36
C ARG A 128 -11.13 -4.24 0.96
N ILE A 129 -11.07 -4.09 2.28
CA ILE A 129 -9.94 -3.48 2.98
C ILE A 129 -9.48 -4.43 4.09
N LEU A 130 -8.21 -4.81 4.05
CA LEU A 130 -7.50 -5.52 5.11
C LEU A 130 -6.25 -4.72 5.48
N ALA A 131 -6.29 -4.03 6.62
CA ALA A 131 -5.21 -3.14 7.05
C ALA A 131 -4.73 -3.49 8.47
N ILE A 132 -3.54 -4.07 8.59
CA ILE A 132 -2.92 -4.41 9.88
C ILE A 132 -1.51 -3.82 9.87
N THR A 133 -1.39 -2.54 10.26
CA THR A 133 -0.13 -1.79 10.16
C THR A 133 0.51 -1.58 11.54
N ARG A 134 1.84 -1.52 11.61
CA ARG A 134 2.62 -1.18 12.83
C ARG A 134 2.25 -2.04 14.04
N ASN A 135 2.31 -3.35 13.84
CA ASN A 135 2.06 -4.36 14.85
C ASN A 135 3.20 -5.39 14.84
N PHE A 136 3.05 -6.48 15.58
CA PHE A 136 4.05 -7.55 15.69
C PHE A 136 3.59 -8.84 15.00
N ILE A 137 2.79 -8.73 13.92
CA ILE A 137 2.36 -9.89 13.15
C ILE A 137 3.57 -10.56 12.49
N SER A 138 3.63 -11.87 12.56
CA SER A 138 4.80 -12.69 12.19
C SER A 138 4.39 -13.93 11.40
N GLY A 139 5.39 -14.66 10.90
CA GLY A 139 5.18 -15.81 10.03
C GLY A 139 4.84 -15.40 8.59
N ASN A 140 4.39 -16.36 7.79
CA ASN A 140 4.17 -16.16 6.37
C ASN A 140 2.81 -15.52 6.07
N ILE A 141 2.74 -14.76 4.99
CA ILE A 141 1.48 -14.32 4.42
C ILE A 141 0.73 -15.55 3.87
N PRO A 142 -0.50 -15.87 4.34
CA PRO A 142 -1.22 -17.05 3.87
C PRO A 142 -1.61 -16.92 2.39
N ALA A 143 -1.26 -17.91 1.58
CA ALA A 143 -1.65 -17.95 0.16
C ALA A 143 -3.18 -17.95 -0.05
N SER A 144 -3.94 -18.36 0.99
CA SER A 144 -5.40 -18.34 0.99
C SER A 144 -6.00 -16.93 0.90
N LEU A 145 -5.24 -15.87 1.22
CA LEU A 145 -5.67 -14.49 0.99
C LEU A 145 -5.95 -14.20 -0.50
N GLY A 146 -5.32 -14.93 -1.42
CA GLY A 146 -5.62 -14.84 -2.85
C GLY A 146 -7.04 -15.29 -3.25
N ARG A 147 -7.86 -15.79 -2.30
CA ARG A 147 -9.28 -16.10 -2.51
C ARG A 147 -10.21 -14.90 -2.31
N LEU A 148 -9.68 -13.76 -1.86
CA LEU A 148 -10.43 -12.54 -1.56
C LEU A 148 -10.60 -11.67 -2.81
N ARG A 149 -11.48 -12.10 -3.71
CA ARG A 149 -11.59 -11.52 -5.07
C ARG A 149 -11.98 -10.03 -5.09
N SER A 150 -12.70 -9.55 -4.08
CA SER A 150 -13.11 -8.15 -3.93
C SER A 150 -12.12 -7.27 -3.15
N LEU A 151 -10.94 -7.81 -2.81
CA LEU A 151 -9.96 -7.08 -2.01
C LEU A 151 -9.30 -5.98 -2.85
N LYS A 152 -9.43 -4.74 -2.37
CA LYS A 152 -8.89 -3.53 -3.01
C LYS A 152 -7.63 -3.04 -2.31
N THR A 153 -7.64 -3.04 -0.98
CA THR A 153 -6.50 -2.59 -0.17
C THR A 153 -6.02 -3.72 0.73
N LEU A 154 -4.74 -4.06 0.60
CA LEU A 154 -4.04 -4.99 1.47
C LEU A 154 -2.79 -4.32 2.04
N ASP A 155 -2.90 -3.86 3.28
CA ASP A 155 -1.80 -3.22 4.02
C ASP A 155 -1.39 -4.10 5.20
N LEU A 156 -0.16 -4.60 5.16
CA LEU A 156 0.47 -5.35 6.24
C LEU A 156 1.81 -4.73 6.64
N SER A 157 1.97 -3.43 6.40
CA SER A 157 3.22 -2.70 6.60
C SER A 157 3.65 -2.64 8.06
N TYR A 158 4.96 -2.48 8.30
CA TYR A 158 5.54 -2.36 9.64
C TYR A 158 5.16 -3.52 10.57
N ASN A 159 5.39 -4.75 10.11
CA ASN A 159 5.22 -5.97 10.90
C ASN A 159 6.52 -6.79 10.89
N ARG A 160 6.44 -8.05 11.32
CA ARG A 160 7.54 -9.03 11.33
C ARG A 160 7.25 -10.20 10.39
N LEU A 161 6.54 -9.96 9.29
CA LEU A 161 6.19 -11.00 8.32
C LEU A 161 7.44 -11.55 7.63
N THR A 162 7.41 -12.84 7.32
CA THR A 162 8.54 -13.60 6.76
C THR A 162 8.09 -14.46 5.57
N GLY A 163 9.02 -15.15 4.93
CA GLY A 163 8.72 -16.01 3.78
C GLY A 163 8.47 -15.20 2.51
N ARG A 164 7.86 -15.85 1.50
CA ARG A 164 7.62 -15.25 0.18
C ARG A 164 6.29 -14.54 0.10
N ILE A 165 6.18 -13.56 -0.80
CA ILE A 165 4.88 -13.01 -1.22
C ILE A 165 4.18 -14.09 -2.07
N PRO A 166 3.01 -14.61 -1.65
CA PRO A 166 2.31 -15.64 -2.43
C PRO A 166 1.88 -15.12 -3.79
N ARG A 167 2.15 -15.88 -4.87
CA ARG A 167 1.73 -15.54 -6.23
C ARG A 167 0.21 -15.33 -6.35
N SER A 168 -0.58 -16.00 -5.52
CA SER A 168 -2.04 -15.85 -5.48
C SER A 168 -2.49 -14.42 -5.13
N ILE A 169 -1.70 -13.65 -4.37
CA ILE A 169 -1.99 -12.23 -4.09
C ILE A 169 -1.81 -11.39 -5.36
N GLY A 170 -0.80 -11.70 -6.19
CA GLY A 170 -0.60 -11.06 -7.48
C GLY A 170 -1.73 -11.27 -8.48
N THR A 171 -2.61 -12.25 -8.24
CA THR A 171 -3.77 -12.59 -9.08
C THR A 171 -5.11 -12.07 -8.56
N LEU A 172 -5.09 -11.21 -7.54
CA LEU A 172 -6.31 -10.56 -7.05
C LEU A 172 -6.79 -9.52 -8.08
N PRO A 173 -8.03 -9.61 -8.59
CA PRO A 173 -8.45 -8.85 -9.76
C PRO A 173 -8.78 -7.39 -9.48
N GLU A 174 -9.21 -7.06 -8.26
CA GLU A 174 -9.63 -5.70 -7.87
C GLU A 174 -8.59 -4.95 -7.02
N LEU A 175 -7.38 -5.52 -6.85
CA LEU A 175 -6.37 -4.97 -5.96
C LEU A 175 -5.86 -3.62 -6.47
N THR A 176 -6.02 -2.58 -5.66
CA THR A 176 -5.59 -1.20 -5.96
C THR A 176 -4.35 -0.80 -5.16
N ASN A 177 -4.25 -1.24 -3.90
CA ASN A 177 -3.17 -0.90 -3.00
C ASN A 177 -2.57 -2.16 -2.35
N LEU A 178 -1.28 -2.38 -2.55
CA LEU A 178 -0.49 -3.40 -1.85
C LEU A 178 0.67 -2.76 -1.10
N ILE A 179 0.62 -2.81 0.23
CA ILE A 179 1.59 -2.13 1.10
C ILE A 179 2.16 -3.14 2.10
N PHE A 180 3.36 -3.66 1.81
CA PHE A 180 4.08 -4.62 2.63
C PHE A 180 5.44 -4.10 3.13
N CYS A 181 5.64 -2.78 3.09
CA CYS A 181 6.91 -2.19 3.49
C CYS A 181 7.24 -2.44 4.97
N HIS A 182 8.53 -2.41 5.30
CA HIS A 182 9.03 -2.66 6.66
C HIS A 182 8.58 -4.03 7.22
N ASN A 183 8.96 -5.09 6.52
CA ASN A 183 8.79 -6.48 6.97
C ASN A 183 10.11 -7.25 6.72
N ASN A 184 10.08 -8.58 6.88
CA ASN A 184 11.21 -9.46 6.64
C ASN A 184 10.89 -10.48 5.53
N LEU A 185 10.12 -10.04 4.51
CA LEU A 185 9.73 -10.85 3.35
C LEU A 185 10.95 -11.17 2.47
N SER A 186 10.93 -12.31 1.80
CA SER A 186 12.07 -12.88 1.05
C SER A 186 11.62 -13.53 -0.26
N GLY A 187 12.56 -13.96 -1.08
CA GLY A 187 12.27 -14.50 -2.41
C GLY A 187 11.97 -13.41 -3.43
N SER A 188 11.46 -13.81 -4.60
CA SER A 188 11.18 -12.89 -5.71
C SER A 188 9.85 -12.15 -5.57
N VAL A 189 9.77 -11.01 -6.25
CA VAL A 189 8.52 -10.28 -6.44
C VAL A 189 7.65 -11.10 -7.42
N PRO A 190 6.41 -11.48 -7.07
CA PRO A 190 5.52 -12.17 -8.01
C PRO A 190 4.95 -11.19 -9.05
N PRO A 191 4.45 -11.69 -10.21
CA PRO A 191 3.73 -10.86 -11.15
C PRO A 191 2.41 -10.36 -10.53
N PHE A 192 2.07 -9.11 -10.83
CA PHE A 192 0.79 -8.50 -10.44
C PHE A 192 -0.07 -8.28 -11.68
N LEU A 193 -1.29 -8.81 -11.68
CA LEU A 193 -2.17 -8.85 -12.85
C LEU A 193 -3.34 -7.87 -12.78
N SER A 194 -3.62 -7.30 -11.60
CA SER A 194 -4.70 -6.33 -11.40
C SER A 194 -4.46 -5.07 -12.21
N GLN A 195 -5.34 -4.79 -13.18
CA GLN A 195 -5.30 -3.56 -13.98
C GLN A 195 -5.73 -2.32 -13.18
N ALA A 196 -6.14 -2.49 -11.92
CA ALA A 196 -6.50 -1.41 -11.01
C ALA A 196 -5.39 -1.07 -10.01
N LEU A 197 -4.24 -1.77 -10.06
CA LEU A 197 -3.17 -1.58 -9.08
C LEU A 197 -2.47 -0.24 -9.32
N THR A 198 -2.62 0.69 -8.36
CA THR A 198 -2.02 2.02 -8.42
C THR A 198 -0.85 2.17 -7.47
N ARG A 199 -0.83 1.40 -6.37
CA ARG A 199 0.20 1.49 -5.33
C ARG A 199 0.80 0.13 -5.01
N LEU A 200 2.11 0.01 -5.22
CA LEU A 200 2.92 -1.13 -4.81
C LEU A 200 4.10 -0.64 -3.96
N ASP A 201 4.05 -0.95 -2.66
CA ASP A 201 5.11 -0.59 -1.71
C ASP A 201 5.63 -1.82 -0.97
N LEU A 202 6.82 -2.28 -1.38
CA LEU A 202 7.54 -3.42 -0.82
C LEU A 202 8.86 -3.00 -0.16
N LYS A 203 9.04 -1.70 0.11
CA LYS A 203 10.26 -1.13 0.67
C LYS A 203 10.69 -1.83 1.96
N ARG A 204 12.00 -1.95 2.17
CA ARG A 204 12.62 -2.47 3.40
C ARG A 204 12.12 -3.87 3.73
N ASN A 205 12.51 -4.80 2.88
CA ASN A 205 12.34 -6.25 3.03
C ASN A 205 13.67 -6.94 2.68
N ALA A 206 13.66 -8.26 2.52
CA ALA A 206 14.78 -9.07 2.06
C ALA A 206 14.49 -9.74 0.70
N LEU A 207 13.74 -9.06 -0.18
CA LEU A 207 13.39 -9.57 -1.51
C LEU A 207 14.63 -9.68 -2.40
N THR A 208 14.66 -10.68 -3.28
CA THR A 208 15.81 -11.11 -4.08
C THR A 208 15.41 -11.48 -5.49
N GLY A 209 16.37 -11.55 -6.41
CA GLY A 209 16.11 -11.91 -7.81
C GLY A 209 15.66 -10.71 -8.66
N SER A 210 15.34 -10.98 -9.92
CA SER A 210 14.85 -9.96 -10.86
C SER A 210 13.38 -9.63 -10.68
N LEU A 211 12.98 -8.48 -11.21
CA LEU A 211 11.57 -8.13 -11.35
C LEU A 211 10.90 -9.05 -12.38
N PRO A 212 9.58 -9.31 -12.25
CA PRO A 212 8.77 -9.89 -13.32
C PRO A 212 8.81 -9.05 -14.60
N ASP A 213 8.56 -9.69 -15.75
CA ASP A 213 8.63 -9.07 -17.08
C ASP A 213 7.66 -7.89 -17.28
N SER A 214 6.57 -7.82 -16.51
CA SER A 214 5.57 -6.76 -16.63
C SER A 214 4.87 -6.47 -15.31
N PHE A 215 4.43 -5.22 -15.16
CA PHE A 215 3.52 -4.76 -14.12
C PHE A 215 2.31 -4.04 -14.74
N PRO A 216 1.21 -3.84 -13.99
CA PRO A 216 0.05 -3.12 -14.51
C PRO A 216 0.39 -1.67 -14.88
N PRO A 217 -0.04 -1.17 -16.05
CA PRO A 217 0.24 0.21 -16.48
C PRO A 217 -0.43 1.27 -15.60
N SER A 218 -1.41 0.88 -14.79
CA SER A 218 -2.08 1.75 -13.80
C SER A 218 -1.20 2.18 -12.62
N LEU A 219 0.03 1.65 -12.48
CA LEU A 219 0.89 1.94 -11.35
C LEU A 219 1.30 3.41 -11.31
N GLN A 220 1.09 4.03 -10.15
CA GLN A 220 1.44 5.42 -9.86
C GLN A 220 2.53 5.51 -8.79
N LEU A 221 2.51 4.62 -7.80
CA LEU A 221 3.53 4.54 -6.75
C LEU A 221 4.20 3.17 -6.80
N PHE A 222 5.50 3.17 -7.09
CA PHE A 222 6.32 1.97 -7.18
C PHE A 222 7.55 2.09 -6.28
N SER A 223 7.48 1.43 -5.11
CA SER A 223 8.49 1.53 -4.06
C SER A 223 9.02 0.14 -3.70
N LEU A 224 10.26 -0.13 -4.08
CA LEU A 224 10.96 -1.40 -3.84
C LEU A 224 12.29 -1.20 -3.08
N SER A 225 12.54 -0.01 -2.54
CA SER A 225 13.83 0.34 -1.97
C SER A 225 14.22 -0.52 -0.77
N TRP A 226 15.52 -0.57 -0.45
CA TRP A 226 16.05 -1.37 0.66
C TRP A 226 15.68 -2.86 0.56
N ASN A 227 16.05 -3.48 -0.56
CA ASN A 227 15.93 -4.92 -0.79
C ASN A 227 17.26 -5.45 -1.35
N LYS A 228 17.26 -6.67 -1.90
CA LYS A 228 18.41 -7.32 -2.55
C LYS A 228 18.05 -7.70 -3.99
N LEU A 229 17.20 -6.92 -4.63
CA LEU A 229 16.73 -7.17 -6.00
C LEU A 229 17.85 -6.90 -7.00
N THR A 230 17.86 -7.66 -8.09
CA THR A 230 18.94 -7.68 -9.10
C THR A 230 18.38 -7.57 -10.51
N GLY A 231 19.26 -7.46 -11.50
CA GLY A 231 18.88 -7.52 -12.92
C GLY A 231 18.43 -6.18 -13.47
N PRO A 232 18.13 -6.14 -14.78
CA PRO A 232 17.74 -4.92 -15.47
C PRO A 232 16.29 -4.53 -15.16
N VAL A 233 16.00 -3.23 -15.29
CA VAL A 233 14.67 -2.64 -15.04
C VAL A 233 14.14 -1.88 -16.25
N ASP A 234 14.94 -1.75 -17.31
CA ASP A 234 14.64 -1.01 -18.55
C ASP A 234 13.36 -1.49 -19.21
N GLY A 235 13.19 -2.80 -19.41
CA GLY A 235 12.00 -3.37 -20.04
C GLY A 235 10.71 -3.08 -19.27
N VAL A 236 10.77 -3.17 -17.94
CA VAL A 236 9.61 -2.95 -17.06
C VAL A 236 9.29 -1.46 -16.96
N LEU A 237 10.28 -0.63 -16.64
CA LEU A 237 10.08 0.79 -16.40
C LEU A 237 9.68 1.54 -17.67
N SER A 238 10.02 1.07 -18.86
CA SER A 238 9.62 1.71 -20.13
C SER A 238 8.11 1.68 -20.38
N GLN A 239 7.35 0.82 -19.68
CA GLN A 239 5.93 0.58 -19.92
C GLN A 239 5.00 1.25 -18.89
N LEU A 240 5.55 1.92 -17.88
CA LEU A 240 4.80 2.41 -16.72
C LEU A 240 4.66 3.94 -16.76
N ASP A 241 3.94 4.43 -17.76
CA ASP A 241 3.81 5.87 -18.07
C ASP A 241 2.98 6.69 -17.06
N GLN A 242 2.24 6.04 -16.15
CA GLN A 242 1.47 6.68 -15.09
C GLN A 242 2.25 6.87 -13.77
N LEU A 243 3.54 6.53 -13.74
CA LEU A 243 4.33 6.62 -12.50
C LEU A 243 4.49 8.07 -12.03
N ASN A 244 4.11 8.30 -10.77
CA ASN A 244 4.26 9.56 -10.05
C ASN A 244 5.38 9.49 -8.99
N PHE A 245 5.62 8.32 -8.41
CA PHE A 245 6.64 8.10 -7.38
C PHE A 245 7.37 6.79 -7.62
N VAL A 246 8.69 6.85 -7.75
CA VAL A 246 9.54 5.69 -7.98
C VAL A 246 10.69 5.67 -6.97
N ASP A 247 10.78 4.59 -6.19
CA ASP A 247 11.91 4.38 -5.27
C ASP A 247 12.45 2.95 -5.40
N LEU A 248 13.52 2.79 -6.19
CA LEU A 248 14.26 1.55 -6.39
C LEU A 248 15.60 1.55 -5.64
N SER A 249 15.85 2.57 -4.82
CA SER A 249 17.15 2.79 -4.18
C SER A 249 17.56 1.65 -3.23
N PHE A 250 18.87 1.53 -2.95
CA PHE A 250 19.40 0.49 -2.06
C PHE A 250 19.00 -0.93 -2.50
N ASN A 251 19.34 -1.27 -3.74
CA ASN A 251 19.19 -2.60 -4.32
C ASN A 251 20.49 -2.97 -5.09
N ARG A 252 20.42 -3.95 -5.98
CA ARG A 252 21.51 -4.39 -6.85
C ARG A 252 21.05 -4.43 -8.32
N PHE A 253 20.15 -3.53 -8.69
CA PHE A 253 19.69 -3.42 -10.08
C PHE A 253 20.85 -3.04 -11.00
N THR A 254 20.82 -3.54 -12.23
CA THR A 254 21.87 -3.37 -13.25
C THR A 254 21.28 -2.79 -14.53
N GLY A 255 22.13 -2.52 -15.52
CA GLY A 255 21.70 -2.03 -16.83
C GLY A 255 21.42 -0.54 -16.85
N SER A 256 20.94 -0.07 -18.00
CA SER A 256 20.66 1.35 -18.24
C SER A 256 19.30 1.78 -17.68
N ILE A 257 19.20 3.08 -17.40
CA ILE A 257 17.92 3.71 -17.04
C ILE A 257 17.19 4.03 -18.36
N PRO A 258 15.95 3.55 -18.57
CA PRO A 258 15.27 3.73 -19.84
C PRO A 258 14.87 5.19 -20.07
N VAL A 259 15.18 5.71 -21.26
CA VAL A 259 14.92 7.12 -21.65
C VAL A 259 13.46 7.55 -21.43
N PRO A 260 12.42 6.74 -21.77
CA PRO A 260 11.02 7.13 -21.54
C PRO A 260 10.70 7.49 -20.08
N LEU A 261 11.40 6.90 -19.11
CA LEU A 261 11.17 7.14 -17.68
C LEU A 261 11.28 8.63 -17.31
N PHE A 262 12.17 9.37 -17.97
CA PHE A 262 12.36 10.78 -17.70
C PHE A 262 11.19 11.64 -18.22
N SER A 263 10.41 11.15 -19.19
CA SER A 263 9.24 11.85 -19.75
C SER A 263 7.96 11.67 -18.95
N PHE A 264 7.91 10.64 -18.09
CA PHE A 264 6.73 10.31 -17.28
C PHE A 264 6.48 11.34 -16.17
N PRO A 265 5.26 11.46 -15.60
CA PRO A 265 4.90 12.46 -14.60
C PRO A 265 5.48 12.21 -13.20
N ILE A 266 6.70 11.67 -13.12
CA ILE A 266 7.36 11.27 -11.88
C ILE A 266 7.78 12.51 -11.07
N ILE A 267 7.24 12.68 -9.88
CA ILE A 267 7.60 13.78 -8.98
C ILE A 267 8.89 13.46 -8.21
N ASN A 268 9.06 12.18 -7.80
CA ASN A 268 10.21 11.73 -7.02
C ASN A 268 10.79 10.45 -7.63
N LEU A 269 12.06 10.52 -8.05
CA LEU A 269 12.81 9.43 -8.66
C LEU A 269 14.05 9.11 -7.83
N HIS A 270 14.02 7.97 -7.13
CA HIS A 270 15.12 7.51 -6.28
C HIS A 270 15.70 6.20 -6.84
N LEU A 271 16.89 6.27 -7.43
CA LEU A 271 17.61 5.13 -8.02
C LEU A 271 18.99 4.91 -7.39
N GLN A 272 19.34 5.69 -6.36
CA GLN A 272 20.65 5.67 -5.73
C GLN A 272 21.01 4.32 -5.10
N ARG A 273 22.32 4.05 -5.01
CA ARG A 273 22.87 2.82 -4.40
C ARG A 273 22.32 1.56 -5.09
N ASN A 274 22.59 1.48 -6.38
CA ASN A 274 22.36 0.32 -7.23
C ASN A 274 23.64 0.05 -8.04
N SER A 275 23.53 -0.70 -9.14
CA SER A 275 24.60 -0.94 -10.10
C SER A 275 24.14 -0.54 -11.51
N PHE A 276 23.33 0.52 -11.62
CA PHE A 276 22.94 1.07 -12.92
C PHE A 276 24.16 1.63 -13.65
N ASP A 277 24.23 1.42 -14.95
CA ASP A 277 25.35 1.80 -15.81
C ASP A 277 24.87 2.42 -17.13
N GLY A 278 25.83 2.76 -17.99
CA GLY A 278 25.56 3.40 -19.27
C GLY A 278 25.30 4.90 -19.18
N LEU A 279 25.04 5.47 -20.36
CA LEU A 279 24.80 6.90 -20.55
C LEU A 279 23.36 7.24 -20.17
N VAL A 280 23.15 8.29 -19.37
CA VAL A 280 21.82 8.86 -19.13
C VAL A 280 21.44 9.69 -20.35
N GLN A 281 20.92 9.01 -21.38
CA GLN A 281 20.48 9.63 -22.63
C GLN A 281 19.19 10.42 -22.42
N LEU A 282 19.18 11.66 -22.90
CA LEU A 282 18.03 12.58 -22.78
C LEU A 282 17.32 12.86 -24.12
N SER A 283 17.69 12.11 -25.17
CA SER A 283 17.49 12.34 -26.61
C SER A 283 16.51 13.44 -27.04
N ASP A 284 16.93 14.23 -28.04
CA ASP A 284 16.14 15.20 -28.82
C ASP A 284 14.86 14.64 -29.49
N GLN A 285 14.58 13.34 -29.37
CA GLN A 285 13.40 12.67 -29.93
C GLN A 285 12.23 12.54 -28.94
N VAL A 286 12.36 13.05 -27.71
CA VAL A 286 11.30 13.01 -26.69
C VAL A 286 10.76 14.42 -26.44
N PRO A 287 9.43 14.65 -26.43
CA PRO A 287 8.83 16.00 -26.39
C PRO A 287 9.16 16.84 -25.15
N VAL A 288 9.60 16.20 -24.05
CA VAL A 288 9.98 16.85 -22.81
C VAL A 288 11.27 16.20 -22.31
N SER A 289 12.36 16.97 -22.26
CA SER A 289 13.65 16.47 -21.77
C SER A 289 13.67 16.43 -20.23
N LEU A 290 14.57 15.63 -19.66
CA LEU A 290 14.82 15.65 -18.20
C LEU A 290 15.17 17.07 -17.71
N VAL A 291 15.89 17.84 -18.53
CA VAL A 291 16.28 19.22 -18.22
C VAL A 291 15.06 20.10 -18.11
N ASP A 292 14.10 20.01 -19.03
CA ASP A 292 12.85 20.79 -18.96
C ASP A 292 12.06 20.49 -17.69
N ARG A 293 12.06 19.22 -17.26
CA ARG A 293 11.36 18.80 -16.05
C ARG A 293 12.03 19.28 -14.77
N LEU A 294 13.36 19.31 -14.77
CA LEU A 294 14.12 19.94 -13.70
C LEU A 294 13.87 21.45 -13.69
N LEU A 295 13.97 22.16 -14.81
CA LEU A 295 13.78 23.61 -14.83
C LEU A 295 12.34 24.03 -14.49
N SER A 296 11.33 23.25 -14.87
CA SER A 296 9.91 23.47 -14.52
C SER A 296 9.54 23.04 -13.09
N ALA A 297 10.47 22.40 -12.35
CA ALA A 297 10.20 21.78 -11.04
C ALA A 297 9.07 20.74 -11.05
N SER A 298 8.75 20.16 -12.21
CA SER A 298 7.81 19.03 -12.33
C SER A 298 8.42 17.72 -11.82
N LEU A 299 9.75 17.61 -11.82
CA LEU A 299 10.51 16.60 -11.09
C LEU A 299 11.13 17.28 -9.85
N GLN A 300 10.65 16.93 -8.65
CA GLN A 300 11.07 17.55 -7.40
C GLN A 300 12.31 16.88 -6.80
N THR A 301 12.42 15.55 -6.93
CA THR A 301 13.54 14.79 -6.38
C THR A 301 14.13 13.86 -7.43
N LEU A 302 15.44 13.95 -7.63
CA LEU A 302 16.21 13.04 -8.49
C LEU A 302 17.49 12.59 -7.79
N TYR A 303 17.53 11.33 -7.38
CA TYR A 303 18.68 10.72 -6.71
C TYR A 303 19.23 9.57 -7.55
N LEU A 304 20.43 9.75 -8.09
CA LEU A 304 21.14 8.79 -8.92
C LEU A 304 22.50 8.38 -8.33
N GLN A 305 22.85 8.88 -7.15
CA GLN A 305 24.17 8.70 -6.57
C GLN A 305 24.52 7.23 -6.26
N HIS A 306 25.81 6.92 -6.20
CA HIS A 306 26.29 5.55 -5.99
C HIS A 306 25.78 4.54 -7.02
N ASN A 307 26.00 4.85 -8.30
CA ASN A 307 25.83 3.94 -9.44
C ASN A 307 27.13 3.95 -10.29
N TYR A 308 27.07 3.49 -11.54
CA TYR A 308 28.15 3.44 -12.52
C TYR A 308 27.80 4.19 -13.82
N LEU A 309 26.96 5.23 -13.71
CA LEU A 309 26.49 6.02 -14.87
C LEU A 309 27.65 6.83 -15.47
N THR A 310 27.70 6.95 -16.81
CA THR A 310 28.84 7.52 -17.54
C THR A 310 28.63 8.93 -18.11
N GLY A 311 27.43 9.49 -17.97
CA GLY A 311 27.16 10.89 -18.35
C GLY A 311 25.69 11.28 -18.16
N ILE A 312 25.44 12.58 -18.02
CA ILE A 312 24.11 13.20 -18.00
C ILE A 312 24.18 14.57 -18.67
N GLU A 313 23.36 14.80 -19.69
CA GLU A 313 23.39 16.03 -20.51
C GLU A 313 22.62 17.17 -19.83
N ILE A 314 23.16 17.69 -18.72
CA ILE A 314 22.67 18.93 -18.12
C ILE A 314 23.66 20.04 -18.48
N ASN A 315 23.17 21.16 -19.00
CA ASN A 315 24.01 22.33 -19.24
C ASN A 315 24.71 22.75 -17.93
N PRO A 316 26.05 22.80 -17.85
CA PRO A 316 26.77 23.16 -16.63
C PRO A 316 26.42 24.53 -16.05
N THR A 317 25.91 25.45 -16.89
CA THR A 317 25.47 26.78 -16.46
C THR A 317 23.98 26.83 -16.08
N ALA A 318 23.26 25.72 -16.12
CA ALA A 318 21.84 25.69 -15.76
C ALA A 318 21.66 25.96 -14.26
N GLU A 319 20.88 26.99 -13.94
CA GLU A 319 20.47 27.27 -12.56
C GLU A 319 19.32 26.33 -12.17
N ILE A 320 19.65 25.29 -11.41
CA ILE A 320 18.64 24.36 -10.92
C ILE A 320 17.84 25.03 -9.79
N PRO A 321 16.50 25.07 -9.89
CA PRO A 321 15.65 25.63 -8.84
C PRO A 321 15.98 25.06 -7.44
N ARG A 322 16.04 25.94 -6.43
CA ARG A 322 16.33 25.54 -5.03
C ARG A 322 15.28 24.61 -4.42
N SER A 323 14.09 24.55 -5.00
CA SER A 323 13.01 23.64 -4.63
C SER A 323 13.28 22.18 -4.99
N ILE A 324 14.30 21.91 -5.82
CA ILE A 324 14.61 20.57 -6.32
C ILE A 324 15.73 19.96 -5.51
N SER A 325 15.54 18.70 -5.14
CA SER A 325 16.59 17.89 -4.52
C SER A 325 17.23 16.99 -5.58
N LEU A 326 18.39 17.41 -6.08
CA LEU A 326 19.19 16.66 -7.04
C LEU A 326 20.44 16.10 -6.37
N CYS A 327 20.73 14.81 -6.59
CA CYS A 327 21.98 14.19 -6.16
C CYS A 327 22.44 13.16 -7.20
N ILE A 328 23.55 13.46 -7.86
CA ILE A 328 24.11 12.65 -8.97
C ILE A 328 25.58 12.25 -8.75
N GLN A 329 26.11 12.54 -7.57
CA GLN A 329 27.51 12.30 -7.20
C GLN A 329 27.85 10.79 -7.15
N TYR A 330 29.14 10.47 -7.10
CA TYR A 330 29.62 9.10 -6.96
C TYR A 330 29.12 8.17 -8.09
N ASN A 331 29.26 8.65 -9.32
CA ASN A 331 29.05 7.91 -10.57
C ASN A 331 30.35 7.92 -11.39
N CYS A 332 30.38 7.18 -12.49
CA CYS A 332 31.50 7.11 -13.43
C CYS A 332 31.46 8.29 -14.42
N MET A 333 31.23 9.51 -13.90
CA MET A 333 31.13 10.74 -14.67
C MET A 333 31.47 11.93 -13.78
N VAL A 334 31.91 13.04 -14.38
CA VAL A 334 31.97 14.33 -13.70
C VAL A 334 30.56 14.92 -13.65
N PRO A 335 30.00 15.22 -12.46
CA PRO A 335 28.69 15.87 -12.37
C PRO A 335 28.69 17.22 -13.09
N PRO A 336 27.76 17.49 -14.03
CA PRO A 336 27.71 18.76 -14.75
C PRO A 336 27.33 19.95 -13.86
N VAL A 337 26.67 19.69 -12.73
CA VAL A 337 26.17 20.70 -11.79
C VAL A 337 26.54 20.32 -10.36
N GLN A 338 26.89 21.32 -9.55
CA GLN A 338 27.14 21.11 -8.12
C GLN A 338 25.83 21.22 -7.34
N THR A 339 25.36 20.11 -6.79
CA THR A 339 24.17 20.08 -5.94
C THR A 339 24.51 19.37 -4.62
N PRO A 340 24.15 19.95 -3.46
CA PRO A 340 24.40 19.34 -2.18
C PRO A 340 23.46 18.15 -1.98
N CYS A 341 24.04 16.96 -1.81
CA CYS A 341 23.28 15.75 -1.52
C CYS A 341 22.74 15.76 -0.07
N PRO A 342 21.49 15.32 0.17
CA PRO A 342 20.85 15.44 1.48
C PRO A 342 21.40 14.50 2.58
N LEU A 343 22.18 13.49 2.21
CA LEU A 343 22.91 12.67 3.17
C LEU A 343 24.32 13.23 3.35
N LYS A 344 24.83 13.28 4.59
CA LYS A 344 26.26 13.47 4.91
C LYS A 344 27.10 12.27 4.43
N GLY A 345 26.94 11.88 3.17
CA GLY A 345 27.69 10.83 2.50
C GLY A 345 28.84 11.48 1.74
N GLU A 346 30.02 10.87 1.88
CA GLU A 346 31.29 11.03 1.14
C GLU A 346 31.47 12.32 0.31
N THR A 347 32.56 13.04 0.60
CA THR A 347 32.99 14.27 -0.11
C THR A 347 33.37 14.05 -1.57
N GLU A 348 33.41 12.80 -2.04
CA GLU A 348 33.86 12.44 -3.38
C GLU A 348 32.77 12.73 -4.43
N LYS A 349 33.06 13.65 -5.34
CA LYS A 349 32.16 14.04 -6.42
C LYS A 349 31.97 12.93 -7.47
N THR A 350 33.04 12.19 -7.76
CA THR A 350 33.10 11.16 -8.80
C THR A 350 33.52 9.83 -8.19
N ARG A 351 33.09 8.71 -8.80
CA ARG A 351 33.60 7.39 -8.42
C ARG A 351 35.06 7.25 -8.87
N PRO A 352 35.94 6.57 -8.11
CA PRO A 352 37.31 6.32 -8.54
C PRO A 352 37.38 5.63 -9.90
N THR A 353 38.26 6.10 -10.80
CA THR A 353 38.43 5.57 -12.17
C THR A 353 38.72 4.08 -12.19
N ALA A 354 39.47 3.56 -11.21
CA ALA A 354 39.77 2.13 -11.07
C ALA A 354 38.53 1.24 -10.87
N LEU A 355 37.39 1.82 -10.46
CA LEU A 355 36.11 1.12 -10.29
C LEU A 355 35.15 1.33 -11.48
N CYS A 356 35.60 2.02 -12.53
CA CYS A 356 34.81 2.32 -13.71
C CYS A 356 35.49 1.70 -14.94
N ASN A 357 35.02 0.51 -15.33
CA ASN A 357 35.66 -0.30 -16.38
C ASN A 357 35.76 0.40 -17.75
N GLU A 358 34.91 1.40 -18.02
CA GLU A 358 34.85 2.12 -19.31
C GLU A 358 35.04 3.64 -19.20
N TRP A 359 35.10 4.20 -17.99
CA TRP A 359 35.26 5.65 -17.82
C TRP A 359 36.74 6.03 -17.82
N LYS A 360 37.19 6.59 -18.94
CA LYS A 360 38.53 7.19 -19.09
C LYS A 360 38.44 8.68 -18.77
N GLY A 361 38.30 8.98 -17.47
CA GLY A 361 38.56 10.26 -16.79
C GLY A 361 38.39 11.53 -17.60
#